data_AF-A0A839VMF2-F1
#
_entry.id   AF-A0A839VMF2-F1
#
_cell.length_a   1.000
_cell.length_b   1.000
_cell.length_c   1.000
_cell.angle_alpha   90.00
_cell.angle_beta   90.00
_cell.angle_gamma   90.00
#
_symmetry.space_group_name_H-M   'P 1'
#
loop_
_entity.id
_entity.type
_entity.pdbx_description
1 polymer ?
#
loop_
_entity_poly.entity_id
_entity_poly.type
_entity_poly.pdbx_seq_one_letter_code
_entity_poly.pdbx_strand_id
1 'polypeptide(L)'
;MNTIISADVVDSEQAKSSVNIDSSAEQLEGQQYVVLTQVKSYRVVYFTTDPQYVPPMEGDWYFASTYQGVLPQGMTLQNCWAWRFNGNTFVHAGDQARKNKTEEIIETNKRALKNILRDKIQRLREPYLPSDSFGYELRARKRQEAKLFLEQPDAEATYPYLEATAVARNLTMHDAARLILWRAEKTEKVMISTERVRERFSLLVEQADSQEKLLTLRSMLLEELYPELSKEFRYNISNTIPMDHQTPLSEQALVHEKSRLRAMLLECINELRGRGDNRYLQNEKIVIYKAKLAKIIKSRDAPSENKLDVKFLDEIAIMWGKDRGDLAKLWMEDLINNENLLLESEKEKENFMYLISKINCLSDVRRIEENIFNFISYKKNEKNN
;
A
#
# COMPACT_ATOMS: atom_id res chain seq x y z
N MET A 1 26.77 2.80 -63.56
CA MET A 1 27.93 3.70 -63.34
C MET A 1 27.58 4.62 -62.20
N ASN A 2 28.01 4.27 -60.99
CA ASN A 2 27.92 5.15 -59.82
C ASN A 2 29.13 4.87 -58.94
N THR A 3 29.75 5.97 -58.55
CA THR A 3 31.12 6.13 -58.07
C THR A 3 31.24 5.67 -56.61
N ILE A 4 32.23 4.83 -56.34
CA ILE A 4 32.64 4.41 -55.00
C ILE A 4 33.56 5.50 -54.45
N ILE A 5 33.20 6.11 -53.33
CA ILE A 5 34.06 7.00 -52.56
C ILE A 5 34.54 6.22 -51.33
N SER A 6 35.81 5.81 -51.37
CA SER A 6 36.58 5.39 -50.20
C SER A 6 36.75 6.59 -49.26
N ALA A 7 36.48 6.38 -47.98
CA ALA A 7 36.87 7.30 -46.92
C ALA A 7 37.99 6.62 -46.11
N ASP A 8 39.13 7.29 -46.09
CA ASP A 8 40.35 6.90 -45.40
C ASP A 8 40.17 6.84 -43.88
N VAL A 9 40.67 5.76 -43.29
CA VAL A 9 40.82 5.56 -41.86
C VAL A 9 42.08 6.31 -41.44
N VAL A 10 41.91 7.38 -40.67
CA VAL A 10 43.00 8.12 -40.04
C VAL A 10 43.34 7.43 -38.72
N ASP A 11 44.49 6.75 -38.70
CA ASP A 11 45.15 6.28 -37.48
C ASP A 11 45.63 7.48 -36.67
N SER A 12 44.94 7.76 -35.56
CA SER A 12 45.43 8.67 -34.53
C SER A 12 46.11 7.85 -33.43
N GLU A 13 47.45 7.76 -33.52
CA GLU A 13 48.32 7.33 -32.43
C GLU A 13 48.14 8.26 -31.22
N GLN A 14 47.43 7.80 -30.20
CA GLN A 14 47.44 8.42 -28.88
C GLN A 14 48.58 7.86 -28.05
N ALA A 15 49.49 8.75 -27.69
CA ALA A 15 50.62 8.51 -26.80
C ALA A 15 50.17 7.95 -25.45
N LYS A 16 50.56 6.70 -25.16
CA LYS A 16 50.46 6.10 -23.83
C LYS A 16 51.54 6.72 -22.95
N SER A 17 51.17 7.75 -22.20
CA SER A 17 51.91 8.19 -21.02
C SER A 17 51.74 7.14 -19.92
N SER A 18 52.72 6.26 -19.79
CA SER A 18 52.84 5.33 -18.67
C SER A 18 53.31 6.09 -17.44
N VAL A 19 52.36 6.60 -16.66
CA VAL A 19 52.60 7.06 -15.30
C VAL A 19 52.82 5.82 -14.43
N ASN A 20 54.02 5.68 -13.88
CA ASN A 20 54.32 4.74 -12.79
C ASN A 20 53.44 5.13 -11.58
N ILE A 21 52.40 4.35 -11.33
CA ILE A 21 51.60 4.42 -10.11
C ILE A 21 52.27 3.50 -9.10
N ASP A 22 52.77 4.11 -8.03
CA ASP A 22 53.44 3.48 -6.90
C ASP A 22 52.67 2.27 -6.34
N SER A 23 53.44 1.21 -6.10
CA SER A 23 53.10 -0.09 -5.56
C SER A 23 52.70 -0.06 -4.06
N SER A 24 51.68 0.73 -3.71
CA SER A 24 51.13 0.83 -2.34
C SER A 24 49.68 0.34 -2.22
N ALA A 25 49.14 -0.31 -3.25
CA ALA A 25 47.75 -0.77 -3.30
C ALA A 25 47.48 -2.17 -2.70
N GLU A 26 48.50 -2.94 -2.32
CA GLU A 26 48.35 -4.36 -1.94
C GLU A 26 47.96 -4.63 -0.47
N GLN A 27 47.54 -3.63 0.33
CA GLN A 27 47.14 -3.84 1.73
C GLN A 27 45.73 -3.34 2.11
N LEU A 28 44.89 -2.95 1.14
CA LEU A 28 43.51 -2.50 1.42
C LEU A 28 42.42 -3.53 1.08
N GLU A 29 42.80 -4.78 0.78
CA GLU A 29 41.86 -5.89 0.62
C GLU A 29 41.31 -6.30 2.00
N GLY A 30 40.16 -5.76 2.39
CA GLY A 30 39.42 -6.27 3.56
C GLY A 30 38.60 -5.27 4.36
N GLN A 31 38.60 -3.98 4.01
CA GLN A 31 37.82 -3.01 4.78
C GLN A 31 36.33 -3.14 4.43
N GLN A 32 35.51 -3.39 5.46
CA GLN A 32 34.06 -3.44 5.37
C GLN A 32 33.46 -2.08 5.75
N TYR A 33 32.54 -1.61 4.93
CA TYR A 33 31.82 -0.36 5.11
C TYR A 33 30.32 -0.63 5.21
N VAL A 34 29.62 0.12 6.06
CA VAL A 34 28.18 0.30 6.04
C VAL A 34 27.89 1.59 5.26
N VAL A 35 27.23 1.46 4.12
CA VAL A 35 26.90 2.53 3.19
C VAL A 35 25.41 2.83 3.31
N LEU A 36 25.07 4.06 3.67
CA LEU A 36 23.70 4.53 3.76
C LEU A 36 23.30 5.22 2.46
N THR A 37 22.25 4.72 1.80
CA THR A 37 21.78 5.24 0.52
C THR A 37 20.33 5.70 0.58
N GLN A 38 19.98 6.73 -0.19
CA GLN A 38 18.59 7.16 -0.34
C GLN A 38 17.86 6.27 -1.36
N VAL A 39 16.73 5.67 -0.98
CA VAL A 39 16.02 4.65 -1.79
C VAL A 39 15.65 5.10 -3.21
N LYS A 40 15.26 6.37 -3.40
CA LYS A 40 14.83 6.87 -4.71
C LYS A 40 15.98 7.23 -5.67
N SER A 41 17.09 7.70 -5.13
CA SER A 41 18.18 8.30 -5.94
C SER A 41 19.46 7.48 -5.95
N TYR A 42 19.55 6.47 -5.09
CA TYR A 42 20.74 5.67 -4.79
C TYR A 42 21.94 6.51 -4.33
N ARG A 43 21.75 7.80 -4.00
CA ARG A 43 22.84 8.64 -3.52
C ARG A 43 23.30 8.19 -2.16
N VAL A 44 24.62 8.15 -1.97
CA VAL A 44 25.23 7.85 -0.68
C VAL A 44 25.09 9.07 0.22
N VAL A 45 24.38 8.92 1.33
CA VAL A 45 24.16 9.99 2.30
C VAL A 45 25.26 9.97 3.37
N TYR A 46 25.70 8.77 3.71
CA TYR A 46 26.68 8.53 4.75
C TYR A 46 27.35 7.17 4.52
N PHE A 47 28.57 6.99 5.01
CA PHE A 47 29.20 5.69 5.10
C PHE A 47 30.07 5.61 6.35
N THR A 48 30.21 4.43 6.93
CA THR A 48 31.01 4.21 8.14
C THR A 48 31.64 2.82 8.10
N THR A 49 32.73 2.62 8.82
CA THR A 49 33.33 1.30 9.04
C THR A 49 32.73 0.57 10.24
N ASP A 50 31.84 1.22 10.99
CA ASP A 50 31.15 0.62 12.12
C ASP A 50 30.08 -0.38 11.63
N PRO A 51 30.27 -1.70 11.85
CA PRO A 51 29.31 -2.71 11.42
C PRO A 51 28.00 -2.68 12.23
N GLN A 52 27.98 -2.01 13.38
CA GLN A 52 26.82 -1.89 14.26
C GLN A 52 26.03 -0.59 14.05
N TYR A 53 26.43 0.23 13.09
CA TYR A 53 25.74 1.48 12.81
C TYR A 53 24.29 1.24 12.35
N VAL A 54 23.34 1.82 13.09
CA VAL A 54 21.91 1.82 12.74
C VAL A 54 21.48 3.27 12.49
N PRO A 55 21.01 3.62 11.29
CA PRO A 55 20.55 4.97 11.01
C PRO A 55 19.29 5.30 11.84
N PRO A 56 19.12 6.56 12.28
CA PRO A 56 17.89 6.97 12.97
C PRO A 56 16.68 6.77 12.04
N MET A 57 15.61 6.14 12.54
CA MET A 57 14.41 5.80 11.76
C MET A 57 13.51 7.02 11.45
N GLU A 58 13.89 8.21 11.89
CA GLU A 58 13.12 9.44 11.72
C GLU A 58 13.53 10.14 10.42
N GLY A 59 12.92 9.75 9.30
CA GLY A 59 13.11 10.43 8.00
C GLY A 59 13.05 9.50 6.78
N ASP A 60 12.89 10.10 5.60
CA ASP A 60 12.65 9.43 4.33
C ASP A 60 13.62 8.29 4.01
N TRP A 61 13.08 7.06 3.93
CA TRP A 61 13.54 5.88 3.17
C TRP A 61 15.04 5.85 2.83
N TYR A 62 15.88 5.61 3.85
CA TYR A 62 17.28 5.24 3.66
C TYR A 62 17.45 3.72 3.73
N PHE A 63 18.38 3.18 2.95
CA PHE A 63 18.77 1.77 2.98
C PHE A 63 20.24 1.66 3.33
N ALA A 64 20.54 0.94 4.42
CA ALA A 64 21.91 0.63 4.83
C ALA A 64 22.36 -0.68 4.17
N SER A 65 23.54 -0.67 3.54
CA SER A 65 24.12 -1.82 2.86
C SER A 65 25.55 -2.03 3.31
N THR A 66 25.99 -3.29 3.40
CA THR A 66 27.39 -3.60 3.65
C THR A 66 28.16 -3.70 2.34
N TYR A 67 29.27 -2.96 2.23
CA TYR A 67 30.19 -3.01 1.10
C TYR A 67 31.57 -3.50 1.57
N GLN A 68 32.12 -4.50 0.90
CA GLN A 68 33.47 -4.99 1.13
C GLN A 68 34.33 -4.63 -0.08
N GLY A 69 35.30 -3.74 0.11
CA GLY A 69 36.14 -3.25 -0.97
C GLY A 69 36.71 -1.87 -0.69
N VAL A 70 37.49 -1.35 -1.62
CA VAL A 70 38.08 -0.01 -1.52
C VAL A 70 37.06 1.03 -2.01
N LEU A 71 36.82 2.06 -1.20
CA LEU A 71 35.98 3.18 -1.63
C LEU A 71 36.63 3.91 -2.83
N PRO A 72 35.85 4.47 -3.75
CA PRO A 72 36.38 5.20 -4.90
C PRO A 72 37.36 6.31 -4.49
N GLN A 73 38.43 6.48 -5.27
CA GLN A 73 39.41 7.54 -5.02
C GLN A 73 38.73 8.91 -5.05
N GLY A 74 38.84 9.65 -3.96
CA GLY A 74 38.20 10.97 -3.79
C GLY A 74 36.83 10.93 -3.14
N MET A 75 36.27 9.76 -2.83
CA MET A 75 35.07 9.67 -1.99
C MET A 75 35.43 9.92 -0.52
N THR A 76 34.80 10.92 0.09
CA THR A 76 34.97 11.37 1.47
C THR A 76 33.60 11.57 2.11
N LEU A 77 33.52 11.69 3.43
CA LEU A 77 32.26 12.00 4.11
C LEU A 77 31.63 13.31 3.63
N GLN A 78 32.44 14.31 3.25
CA GLN A 78 31.95 15.62 2.82
C GLN A 78 31.36 15.62 1.40
N ASN A 79 31.77 14.70 0.54
CA ASN A 79 31.32 14.61 -0.86
C ASN A 79 30.65 13.27 -1.22
N CYS A 80 30.37 12.41 -0.24
CA CYS A 80 29.73 11.12 -0.49
C CYS A 80 28.38 11.25 -1.21
N TRP A 81 27.65 12.35 -1.00
CA TRP A 81 26.40 12.69 -1.69
C TRP A 81 26.53 12.87 -3.21
N ALA A 82 27.75 13.09 -3.71
CA ALA A 82 28.05 13.11 -5.15
C ALA A 82 28.18 11.69 -5.74
N TRP A 83 28.16 10.64 -4.93
CA TRP A 83 28.26 9.25 -5.38
C TRP A 83 26.91 8.55 -5.27
N ARG A 84 26.64 7.64 -6.21
CA ARG A 84 25.52 6.71 -6.18
C ARG A 84 26.02 5.30 -5.94
N PHE A 85 25.33 4.53 -5.11
CA PHE A 85 25.69 3.17 -4.76
C PHE A 85 24.56 2.19 -5.09
N ASN A 86 24.82 1.28 -6.03
CA ASN A 86 23.86 0.29 -6.51
C ASN A 86 24.16 -1.11 -5.93
N GLY A 87 24.44 -1.18 -4.62
CA GLY A 87 24.73 -2.43 -3.91
C GLY A 87 26.17 -2.93 -4.03
N ASN A 88 26.78 -2.87 -5.21
CA ASN A 88 28.16 -3.37 -5.42
C ASN A 88 29.09 -2.35 -6.09
N THR A 89 28.55 -1.30 -6.71
CA THR A 89 29.34 -0.34 -7.48
C THR A 89 29.00 1.08 -7.07
N PHE A 90 30.03 1.92 -7.02
CA PHE A 90 29.90 3.36 -6.85
C PHE A 90 30.02 4.05 -8.20
N VAL A 91 29.07 4.94 -8.49
CA VAL A 91 29.07 5.75 -9.70
C VAL A 91 29.03 7.21 -9.28
N HIS A 92 30.03 7.99 -9.68
CA HIS A 92 30.02 9.41 -9.44
C HIS A 92 28.87 10.05 -10.23
N ALA A 93 28.04 10.86 -9.57
CA ALA A 93 26.84 11.46 -10.14
C ALA A 93 27.15 12.43 -11.29
N GLY A 94 28.37 12.96 -11.34
CA GLY A 94 28.87 13.80 -12.44
C GLY A 94 29.33 13.02 -13.67
N ASP A 95 29.69 11.74 -13.51
CA ASP A 95 30.35 10.93 -14.56
C ASP A 95 29.35 10.22 -15.46
N GLN A 96 28.08 10.17 -15.04
CA GLN A 96 27.02 9.81 -15.97
C GLN A 96 26.95 10.92 -17.02
N ALA A 97 27.45 10.62 -18.22
CA ALA A 97 27.21 11.43 -19.40
C ALA A 97 25.75 11.88 -19.34
N ARG A 98 25.52 13.19 -19.22
CA ARG A 98 24.18 13.73 -19.05
C ARG A 98 23.37 13.19 -20.21
N LYS A 99 22.50 12.22 -19.92
CA LYS A 99 21.57 11.72 -20.93
C LYS A 99 20.89 12.95 -21.50
N ASN A 100 20.84 13.01 -22.82
CA ASN A 100 20.19 14.13 -23.50
C ASN A 100 18.81 14.27 -22.87
N LYS A 101 18.53 15.39 -22.20
CA LYS A 101 17.28 15.59 -21.44
C LYS A 101 16.07 15.27 -22.31
N THR A 102 16.19 15.56 -23.61
CA THR A 102 15.20 15.25 -24.63
C THR A 102 14.91 13.75 -24.73
N GLU A 103 15.95 12.91 -24.79
CA GLU A 103 15.82 11.44 -24.84
C GLU A 103 15.22 10.89 -23.55
N GLU A 104 15.63 11.41 -22.39
CA GLU A 104 15.05 10.99 -21.11
C GLU A 104 13.56 11.31 -21.01
N ILE A 105 13.13 12.48 -21.50
CA ILE A 105 11.71 12.85 -21.55
C ILE A 105 10.96 11.94 -22.53
N ILE A 106 11.54 11.63 -23.70
CA ILE A 106 10.94 10.70 -24.67
C ILE A 106 10.74 9.32 -24.04
N GLU A 107 11.76 8.76 -23.40
CA GLU A 107 11.68 7.45 -22.74
C GLU A 107 10.68 7.44 -21.58
N THR A 108 10.62 8.52 -20.80
CA THR A 108 9.63 8.68 -19.73
C THR A 108 8.21 8.69 -20.30
N ASN A 109 7.98 9.42 -21.40
CA ASN A 109 6.69 9.48 -22.08
C ASN A 109 6.31 8.13 -22.72
N LYS A 110 7.26 7.40 -23.32
CA LYS A 110 7.05 6.02 -23.81
C LYS A 110 6.59 5.10 -22.69
N ARG A 111 7.25 5.14 -21.52
CA ARG A 111 6.88 4.33 -20.36
C ARG A 111 5.48 4.69 -19.86
N ALA A 112 5.17 5.99 -19.77
CA ALA A 112 3.84 6.45 -19.38
C ALA A 112 2.75 5.94 -20.36
N LEU A 113 2.99 6.01 -21.67
CA LEU A 113 2.05 5.50 -22.66
C LEU A 113 1.88 3.98 -22.60
N LYS A 114 2.94 3.22 -22.37
CA LYS A 114 2.85 1.76 -22.16
C LYS A 114 2.02 1.40 -20.93
N ASN A 115 2.17 2.16 -19.84
CA ASN A 115 1.36 1.97 -18.65
C ASN A 115 -0.12 2.28 -18.93
N ILE A 116 -0.41 3.41 -19.60
CA ILE A 116 -1.78 3.75 -20.01
C ILE A 116 -2.38 2.66 -20.90
N LEU A 117 -1.61 2.15 -21.88
CA LEU A 117 -2.03 1.06 -22.76
C LEU A 117 -2.37 -0.20 -21.95
N ARG A 118 -1.50 -0.59 -21.01
CA ARG A 118 -1.71 -1.74 -20.13
C ARG A 118 -2.99 -1.57 -19.31
N ASP A 119 -3.16 -0.44 -18.66
CA ASP A 119 -4.31 -0.17 -17.80
C ASP A 119 -5.62 -0.20 -18.60
N LYS A 120 -5.63 0.39 -19.80
CA LYS A 120 -6.80 0.33 -20.69
C LYS A 120 -7.13 -1.09 -21.11
N ILE A 121 -6.13 -1.86 -21.55
CA ILE A 121 -6.33 -3.26 -21.93
C ILE A 121 -6.83 -4.08 -20.74
N GLN A 122 -6.28 -3.85 -19.56
CA GLN A 122 -6.70 -4.55 -18.35
C GLN A 122 -8.16 -4.27 -18.01
N ARG A 123 -8.59 -2.99 -18.05
CA ARG A 123 -10.00 -2.62 -17.84
C ARG A 123 -10.94 -3.27 -18.85
N LEU A 124 -10.53 -3.37 -20.12
CA LEU A 124 -11.32 -4.06 -21.15
C LEU A 124 -11.42 -5.57 -20.90
N ARG A 125 -10.37 -6.17 -20.34
CA ARG A 125 -10.32 -7.60 -20.02
C ARG A 125 -11.04 -7.92 -18.71
N GLU A 126 -11.12 -6.98 -17.78
CA GLU A 126 -11.63 -7.17 -16.41
C GLU A 126 -13.00 -7.87 -16.33
N PRO A 127 -14.04 -7.50 -17.10
CA PRO A 127 -15.33 -8.20 -17.07
C PRO A 127 -15.25 -9.68 -17.51
N TYR A 128 -14.17 -10.02 -18.22
CA TYR A 128 -13.89 -11.35 -18.75
C TYR A 128 -12.81 -12.08 -17.94
N LEU A 129 -12.23 -11.50 -16.90
CA LEU A 129 -11.28 -12.20 -16.02
C LEU A 129 -12.03 -13.10 -15.04
N PRO A 130 -11.46 -14.26 -14.65
CA PRO A 130 -12.01 -15.07 -13.57
C PRO A 130 -11.83 -14.37 -12.22
N SER A 131 -12.82 -14.55 -11.33
CA SER A 131 -12.78 -14.02 -9.96
C SER A 131 -11.98 -14.89 -9.00
N ASP A 132 -11.60 -16.10 -9.41
CA ASP A 132 -10.94 -17.12 -8.59
C ASP A 132 -9.66 -17.62 -9.28
N SER A 133 -8.72 -18.12 -8.48
CA SER A 133 -7.39 -18.60 -8.90
C SER A 133 -7.49 -19.74 -9.94
N PHE A 134 -8.47 -20.64 -9.80
CA PHE A 134 -8.74 -21.73 -10.75
C PHE A 134 -9.80 -21.40 -11.79
N GLY A 135 -10.21 -20.13 -11.91
CA GLY A 135 -11.37 -19.79 -12.73
C GLY A 135 -11.15 -19.97 -14.24
N TYR A 136 -9.90 -19.95 -14.74
CA TYR A 136 -9.61 -20.28 -16.14
C TYR A 136 -9.85 -21.76 -16.46
N GLU A 137 -9.38 -22.66 -15.58
CA GLU A 137 -9.57 -24.10 -15.73
C GLU A 137 -11.05 -24.48 -15.65
N LEU A 138 -11.78 -23.89 -14.68
CA LEU A 138 -13.22 -24.10 -14.55
C LEU A 138 -13.99 -23.63 -15.78
N ARG A 139 -13.61 -22.51 -16.39
CA ARG A 139 -14.23 -22.04 -17.64
C ARG A 139 -13.92 -22.95 -18.81
N ALA A 140 -12.70 -23.49 -18.89
CA ALA A 140 -12.33 -24.46 -19.92
C ALA A 140 -13.19 -25.73 -19.81
N ARG A 141 -13.34 -26.28 -18.59
CA ARG A 141 -14.21 -27.44 -18.32
C ARG A 141 -15.68 -27.16 -18.64
N LYS A 142 -16.22 -26.01 -18.21
CA LYS A 142 -17.59 -25.57 -18.57
C LYS A 142 -17.80 -25.46 -20.08
N ARG A 143 -16.81 -24.92 -20.81
CA ARG A 143 -16.85 -24.83 -22.28
C ARG A 143 -16.87 -26.22 -22.90
N GLN A 144 -16.07 -27.16 -22.38
CA GLN A 144 -16.02 -28.52 -22.88
C GLN A 144 -17.33 -29.28 -22.65
N GLU A 145 -17.90 -29.24 -21.44
CA GLU A 145 -19.20 -29.86 -21.16
C GLU A 145 -20.31 -29.26 -22.03
N ALA A 146 -20.34 -27.93 -22.18
CA ALA A 146 -21.32 -27.27 -23.03
C ALA A 146 -21.22 -27.68 -24.50
N LYS A 147 -20.01 -27.95 -25.02
CA LYS A 147 -19.82 -28.47 -26.39
C LYS A 147 -20.35 -29.90 -26.50
N LEU A 148 -19.91 -30.78 -25.60
CA LEU A 148 -20.31 -32.19 -25.61
C LEU A 148 -21.82 -32.36 -25.49
N PHE A 149 -22.47 -31.59 -24.61
CA PHE A 149 -23.92 -31.61 -24.45
C PHE A 149 -24.66 -31.16 -25.72
N LEU A 150 -24.16 -30.13 -26.43
CA LEU A 150 -24.80 -29.66 -27.67
C LEU A 150 -24.55 -30.60 -28.86
N GLU A 151 -23.46 -31.35 -28.86
CA GLU A 151 -23.17 -32.39 -29.85
C GLU A 151 -24.02 -33.64 -29.63
N GLN A 152 -24.28 -34.01 -28.37
CA GLN A 152 -25.01 -35.23 -27.99
C GLN A 152 -25.96 -34.97 -26.80
N PRO A 153 -27.11 -34.32 -27.01
CA PRO A 153 -28.02 -33.95 -25.92
C PRO A 153 -28.68 -35.14 -25.23
N ASP A 154 -28.81 -36.28 -25.92
CA ASP A 154 -29.46 -37.50 -25.44
C ASP A 154 -28.47 -38.53 -24.86
N ALA A 155 -27.18 -38.21 -24.79
CA ALA A 155 -26.21 -39.10 -24.16
C ALA A 155 -26.48 -39.21 -22.65
N GLU A 156 -26.40 -40.42 -22.08
CA GLU A 156 -26.49 -40.67 -20.63
C GLU A 156 -25.27 -40.12 -19.84
N ALA A 157 -24.56 -39.14 -20.39
CA ALA A 157 -23.43 -38.50 -19.75
C ALA A 157 -23.90 -37.44 -18.75
N THR A 158 -23.23 -37.35 -17.61
CA THR A 158 -23.47 -36.33 -16.59
C THR A 158 -22.60 -35.09 -16.86
N TYR A 159 -23.20 -33.89 -16.72
CA TYR A 159 -22.51 -32.62 -17.01
C TYR A 159 -22.56 -31.69 -15.77
N PRO A 160 -21.82 -32.01 -14.70
CA PRO A 160 -22.00 -31.39 -13.40
C PRO A 160 -21.77 -29.87 -13.39
N TYR A 161 -20.84 -29.33 -14.18
CA TYR A 161 -20.62 -27.88 -14.22
C TYR A 161 -21.68 -27.14 -15.03
N LEU A 162 -22.19 -27.77 -16.10
CA LEU A 162 -23.30 -27.26 -16.90
C LEU A 162 -24.61 -27.26 -16.09
N GLU A 163 -24.94 -28.36 -15.43
CA GLU A 163 -26.11 -28.51 -14.55
C GLU A 163 -26.09 -27.45 -13.44
N ALA A 164 -24.97 -27.32 -12.72
CA ALA A 164 -24.82 -26.29 -11.70
C ALA A 164 -25.01 -24.87 -12.24
N THR A 165 -24.56 -24.60 -13.47
CA THR A 165 -24.73 -23.29 -14.12
C THR A 165 -26.19 -23.05 -14.56
N ALA A 166 -26.88 -24.09 -15.04
CA ALA A 166 -28.28 -24.05 -15.41
C ALA A 166 -29.18 -23.77 -14.20
N VAL A 167 -28.97 -24.50 -13.10
CA VAL A 167 -29.68 -24.32 -11.82
C VAL A 167 -29.43 -22.93 -11.25
N ALA A 168 -28.17 -22.49 -11.16
CA ALA A 168 -27.83 -21.19 -10.56
C ALA A 168 -28.41 -19.99 -11.33
N ARG A 169 -28.72 -20.15 -12.62
CA ARG A 169 -29.29 -19.09 -13.48
C ARG A 169 -30.75 -19.28 -13.81
N ASN A 170 -31.39 -20.35 -13.31
CA ASN A 170 -32.75 -20.72 -13.66
C ASN A 170 -32.95 -20.81 -15.19
N LEU A 171 -32.02 -21.49 -15.88
CA LEU A 171 -32.04 -21.71 -17.33
C LEU A 171 -32.17 -23.20 -17.64
N THR A 172 -32.66 -23.53 -18.83
CA THR A 172 -32.57 -24.90 -19.35
C THR A 172 -31.10 -25.27 -19.59
N MET A 173 -30.74 -26.56 -19.53
CA MET A 173 -29.37 -27.00 -19.81
C MET A 173 -28.89 -26.56 -21.20
N HIS A 174 -29.78 -26.60 -22.19
CA HIS A 174 -29.50 -26.18 -23.55
C HIS A 174 -29.24 -24.66 -23.65
N ASP A 175 -30.03 -23.83 -22.97
CA ASP A 175 -29.78 -22.39 -22.93
C ASP A 175 -28.51 -22.03 -22.16
N ALA A 176 -28.24 -22.76 -21.07
CA ALA A 176 -27.00 -22.62 -20.31
C ALA A 176 -25.76 -22.98 -21.17
N ALA A 177 -25.83 -24.05 -21.95
CA ALA A 177 -24.74 -24.47 -22.84
C ALA A 177 -24.47 -23.41 -23.91
N ARG A 178 -25.51 -22.92 -24.58
CA ARG A 178 -25.41 -21.82 -25.57
C ARG A 178 -24.82 -20.56 -24.95
N LEU A 179 -25.26 -20.19 -23.76
CA LEU A 179 -24.76 -19.01 -23.04
C LEU A 179 -23.27 -19.14 -22.68
N ILE A 180 -22.83 -20.33 -22.24
CA ILE A 180 -21.43 -20.60 -21.92
C ILE A 180 -20.56 -20.48 -23.19
N LEU A 181 -20.97 -21.12 -24.30
CA LEU A 181 -20.23 -21.04 -25.56
C LEU A 181 -20.16 -19.62 -26.11
N TRP A 182 -21.29 -18.91 -26.15
CA TRP A 182 -21.35 -17.52 -26.58
C TRP A 182 -20.42 -16.64 -25.74
N ARG A 183 -20.43 -16.80 -24.41
CA ARG A 183 -19.53 -16.03 -23.52
C ARG A 183 -18.06 -16.39 -23.75
N ALA A 184 -17.75 -17.67 -23.99
CA ALA A 184 -16.40 -18.11 -24.30
C ALA A 184 -15.88 -17.51 -25.62
N GLU A 185 -16.69 -17.53 -26.67
CA GLU A 185 -16.36 -16.90 -27.96
C GLU A 185 -16.17 -15.39 -27.84
N LYS A 186 -17.07 -14.71 -27.11
CA LYS A 186 -16.95 -13.28 -26.86
C LYS A 186 -15.66 -12.95 -26.11
N THR A 187 -15.33 -13.74 -25.08
CA THR A 187 -14.09 -13.60 -24.33
C THR A 187 -12.87 -13.79 -25.23
N GLU A 188 -12.87 -14.84 -26.06
CA GLU A 188 -11.79 -15.14 -27.00
C GLU A 188 -11.58 -14.01 -28.02
N LYS A 189 -12.66 -13.48 -28.60
CA LYS A 189 -12.61 -12.32 -29.51
C LYS A 189 -12.04 -11.08 -28.85
N VAL A 190 -12.42 -10.79 -27.60
CA VAL A 190 -11.88 -9.65 -26.84
C VAL A 190 -10.40 -9.85 -26.51
N MET A 191 -10.00 -11.05 -26.09
CA MET A 191 -8.60 -11.34 -25.79
C MET A 191 -7.72 -11.19 -27.03
N ILE A 192 -8.13 -11.76 -28.18
CA ILE A 192 -7.38 -11.65 -29.44
C ILE A 192 -7.31 -10.20 -29.91
N SER A 193 -8.42 -9.46 -29.89
CA SER A 193 -8.43 -8.06 -30.35
C SER A 193 -7.57 -7.16 -29.46
N THR A 194 -7.69 -7.27 -28.14
CA THR A 194 -6.86 -6.51 -27.20
C THR A 194 -5.37 -6.88 -27.28
N GLU A 195 -5.04 -8.13 -27.62
CA GLU A 195 -3.66 -8.55 -27.84
C GLU A 195 -3.06 -7.93 -29.10
N ARG A 196 -3.77 -7.97 -30.22
CA ARG A 196 -3.35 -7.32 -31.48
C ARG A 196 -3.08 -5.84 -31.29
N VAL A 197 -3.97 -5.17 -30.54
CA VAL A 197 -3.80 -3.78 -30.15
C VAL A 197 -2.54 -3.59 -29.32
N ARG A 198 -2.33 -4.43 -28.29
CA ARG A 198 -1.16 -4.32 -27.40
C ARG A 198 0.13 -4.35 -28.20
N GLU A 199 0.27 -5.34 -29.07
CA GLU A 199 1.46 -5.53 -29.89
C GLU A 199 1.66 -4.35 -30.86
N ARG A 200 0.61 -3.96 -31.59
CA ARG A 200 0.66 -2.83 -32.51
C ARG A 200 1.10 -1.53 -31.81
N PHE A 201 0.46 -1.16 -30.70
CA PHE A 201 0.80 0.07 -29.99
C PHE A 201 2.14 -0.02 -29.28
N SER A 202 2.54 -1.19 -28.76
CA SER A 202 3.86 -1.35 -28.14
C SER A 202 4.97 -1.08 -29.15
N LEU A 203 4.84 -1.63 -30.36
CA LEU A 203 5.78 -1.40 -31.46
C LEU A 203 5.81 0.07 -31.89
N LEU A 204 4.64 0.71 -32.06
CA LEU A 204 4.56 2.13 -32.43
C LEU A 204 5.19 3.04 -31.37
N VAL A 205 4.99 2.75 -30.08
CA VAL A 205 5.58 3.53 -28.98
C VAL A 205 7.09 3.36 -28.94
N GLU A 206 7.62 2.17 -29.23
CA GLU A 206 9.07 1.95 -29.30
C GLU A 206 9.72 2.69 -30.47
N GLN A 207 9.08 2.66 -31.64
CA GLN A 207 9.56 3.32 -32.86
C GLN A 207 9.41 4.85 -32.85
N ALA A 208 8.72 5.41 -31.85
CA ALA A 208 8.58 6.85 -31.73
C ALA A 208 9.91 7.50 -31.28
N ASP A 209 10.45 8.35 -32.15
CA ASP A 209 11.71 9.09 -32.00
C ASP A 209 11.50 10.53 -31.51
N SER A 210 10.25 10.96 -31.32
CA SER A 210 9.89 12.36 -31.09
C SER A 210 8.66 12.48 -30.19
N GLN A 211 8.59 13.59 -29.44
CA GLN A 211 7.47 13.88 -28.55
C GLN A 211 6.15 14.07 -29.31
N GLU A 212 6.20 14.69 -30.50
CA GLU A 212 5.03 14.87 -31.35
C GLU A 212 4.40 13.52 -31.75
N LYS A 213 5.21 12.55 -32.21
CA LYS A 213 4.72 11.19 -32.49
C LYS A 213 4.08 10.54 -31.26
N LEU A 214 4.68 10.69 -30.08
CA LEU A 214 4.11 10.16 -28.84
C LEU A 214 2.77 10.83 -28.47
N LEU A 215 2.63 12.14 -28.70
CA LEU A 215 1.36 12.85 -28.49
C LEU A 215 0.29 12.40 -29.48
N THR A 216 0.64 12.19 -30.75
CA THR A 216 -0.28 11.61 -31.74
C THR A 216 -0.70 10.20 -31.33
N LEU A 217 0.23 9.33 -30.94
CA LEU A 217 -0.09 8.00 -30.43
C LEU A 217 -0.98 8.04 -29.19
N ARG A 218 -0.78 9.03 -28.31
CA ARG A 218 -1.66 9.26 -27.16
C ARG A 218 -3.08 9.60 -27.61
N SER A 219 -3.25 10.51 -28.57
CA SER A 219 -4.56 10.87 -29.10
C SER A 219 -5.26 9.66 -29.76
N MET A 220 -4.53 8.90 -30.58
CA MET A 220 -5.05 7.66 -31.18
C MET A 220 -5.46 6.63 -30.12
N LEU A 221 -4.68 6.48 -29.05
CA LEU A 221 -5.02 5.58 -27.94
C LEU A 221 -6.25 6.07 -27.15
N LEU A 222 -6.53 7.37 -27.14
CA LEU A 222 -7.75 7.92 -26.56
C LEU A 222 -8.96 7.77 -27.51
N GLU A 223 -8.77 7.89 -28.81
CA GLU A 223 -9.86 7.87 -29.80
C GLU A 223 -10.19 6.47 -30.31
N GLU A 224 -9.20 5.71 -30.78
CA GLU A 224 -9.40 4.38 -31.41
C GLU A 224 -9.73 3.30 -30.37
N LEU A 225 -9.11 3.39 -29.19
CA LEU A 225 -9.10 2.31 -28.21
C LEU A 225 -10.27 2.34 -27.23
N TYR A 226 -11.48 2.58 -27.74
CA TYR A 226 -12.78 2.66 -27.05
C TYR A 226 -13.20 4.08 -26.65
N PRO A 227 -14.04 4.74 -27.47
CA PRO A 227 -14.62 6.04 -27.14
C PRO A 227 -15.52 5.99 -25.90
N GLU A 228 -16.04 4.81 -25.52
CA GLU A 228 -16.85 4.62 -24.31
C GLU A 228 -16.03 4.85 -23.03
N LEU A 229 -14.82 4.29 -22.93
CA LEU A 229 -13.91 4.57 -21.82
C LEU A 229 -13.47 6.03 -21.84
N SER A 230 -13.27 6.62 -23.02
CA SER A 230 -12.90 8.03 -23.13
C SER A 230 -14.01 8.99 -22.67
N LYS A 231 -15.28 8.55 -22.63
CA LYS A 231 -16.37 9.29 -21.97
C LYS A 231 -16.24 9.25 -20.45
N GLU A 232 -15.82 8.14 -19.88
CA GLU A 232 -15.54 7.99 -18.43
C GLU A 232 -14.25 8.71 -18.00
N PHE A 233 -13.25 8.74 -18.88
CA PHE A 233 -11.99 9.48 -18.69
C PHE A 233 -12.08 10.96 -19.05
N ARG A 234 -13.29 11.51 -19.28
CA ARG A 234 -13.44 12.97 -19.29
C ARG A 234 -12.88 13.47 -17.96
N TYR A 235 -11.74 14.15 -18.05
CA TYR A 235 -11.15 14.84 -16.93
C TYR A 235 -12.28 15.70 -16.38
N ASN A 236 -12.81 15.35 -15.21
CA ASN A 236 -13.77 16.20 -14.55
C ASN A 236 -13.00 17.48 -14.22
N ILE A 237 -13.16 18.51 -15.06
CA ILE A 237 -12.52 19.83 -14.94
C ILE A 237 -12.83 20.42 -13.55
N SER A 238 -13.86 19.91 -12.86
CA SER A 238 -14.16 20.19 -11.46
C SER A 238 -12.96 19.95 -10.52
N ASN A 239 -12.03 19.04 -10.84
CA ASN A 239 -10.86 18.77 -9.98
C ASN A 239 -9.77 19.83 -10.07
N THR A 240 -9.87 20.78 -11.02
CA THR A 240 -8.94 21.92 -11.15
C THR A 240 -9.55 23.24 -10.69
N ILE A 241 -10.86 23.28 -10.44
CA ILE A 241 -11.51 24.43 -9.82
C ILE A 241 -11.33 24.24 -8.31
N PRO A 242 -10.74 25.21 -7.58
CA PRO A 242 -10.64 25.12 -6.13
C PRO A 242 -12.04 24.88 -5.56
N MET A 243 -12.24 23.73 -4.91
CA MET A 243 -13.52 23.40 -4.29
C MET A 243 -13.81 24.43 -3.20
N ASP A 244 -14.89 25.18 -3.36
CA ASP A 244 -15.40 26.01 -2.29
C ASP A 244 -15.89 25.10 -1.15
N HIS A 245 -15.20 25.19 -0.01
CA HIS A 245 -15.47 24.36 1.16
C HIS A 245 -16.84 24.60 1.80
N GLN A 246 -17.50 25.70 1.45
CA GLN A 246 -18.83 26.05 1.94
C GLN A 246 -19.96 25.48 1.07
N THR A 247 -19.66 25.06 -0.17
CA THR A 247 -20.68 24.51 -1.06
C THR A 247 -21.25 23.21 -0.45
N PRO A 248 -22.58 23.03 -0.42
CA PRO A 248 -23.19 21.82 0.09
C PRO A 248 -22.74 20.61 -0.71
N LEU A 249 -22.37 19.54 0.00
CA LEU A 249 -21.94 18.29 -0.59
C LEU A 249 -23.10 17.58 -1.27
N SER A 250 -22.80 16.82 -2.33
CA SER A 250 -23.79 15.93 -2.94
C SER A 250 -24.25 14.89 -1.92
N GLU A 251 -25.49 14.39 -2.05
CA GLU A 251 -26.07 13.43 -1.11
C GLU A 251 -25.19 12.16 -0.97
N GLN A 252 -24.65 11.66 -2.09
CA GLN A 252 -23.72 10.53 -2.07
C GLN A 252 -22.43 10.86 -1.30
N ALA A 253 -21.83 12.03 -1.53
CA ALA A 253 -20.64 12.46 -0.80
C ALA A 253 -20.93 12.63 0.71
N LEU A 254 -22.11 13.14 1.08
CA LEU A 254 -22.54 13.23 2.47
C LEU A 254 -22.64 11.86 3.14
N VAL A 255 -23.20 10.85 2.47
CA VAL A 255 -23.28 9.48 3.01
C VAL A 255 -21.87 8.91 3.24
N HIS A 256 -20.97 9.07 2.27
CA HIS A 256 -19.59 8.59 2.39
C HIS A 256 -18.81 9.29 3.50
N GLU A 257 -18.86 10.62 3.57
CA GLU A 257 -18.16 11.38 4.61
C GLU A 257 -18.72 11.09 6.01
N LYS A 258 -20.05 10.98 6.16
CA LYS A 258 -20.66 10.59 7.44
C LYS A 258 -20.22 9.19 7.86
N SER A 259 -20.15 8.22 6.93
CA SER A 259 -19.67 6.88 7.23
C SER A 259 -18.19 6.88 7.62
N ARG A 260 -17.35 7.63 6.91
CA ARG A 260 -15.91 7.76 7.19
C ARG A 260 -15.66 8.36 8.56
N LEU A 261 -16.31 9.47 8.89
CA LEU A 261 -16.17 10.13 10.19
C LEU A 261 -16.66 9.25 11.35
N ARG A 262 -17.73 8.47 11.15
CA ARG A 262 -18.18 7.48 12.15
C ARG A 262 -17.15 6.40 12.40
N ALA A 263 -16.56 5.84 11.34
CA ALA A 263 -15.52 4.83 11.45
C ALA A 263 -14.30 5.40 12.18
N MET A 264 -13.84 6.60 11.80
CA MET A 264 -12.74 7.30 12.44
C MET A 264 -13.02 7.58 13.93
N LEU A 265 -14.20 8.11 14.27
CA LEU A 265 -14.61 8.35 15.65
C LEU A 265 -14.57 7.06 16.49
N LEU A 266 -15.10 5.95 15.95
CA LEU A 266 -15.11 4.66 16.64
C LEU A 266 -13.70 4.11 16.84
N GLU A 267 -12.84 4.19 15.83
CA GLU A 267 -11.44 3.79 15.93
C GLU A 267 -10.72 4.58 17.01
N CYS A 268 -10.89 5.90 17.03
CA CYS A 268 -10.30 6.78 18.01
C CYS A 268 -10.80 6.52 19.45
N ILE A 269 -12.10 6.31 19.62
CA ILE A 269 -12.68 5.95 20.93
C ILE A 269 -12.16 4.59 21.40
N ASN A 270 -12.08 3.62 20.49
CA ASN A 270 -11.51 2.32 20.81
C ASN A 270 -10.03 2.43 21.18
N GLU A 271 -9.25 3.32 20.53
CA GLU A 271 -7.87 3.59 20.92
C GLU A 271 -7.78 4.19 22.33
N LEU A 272 -8.66 5.15 22.66
CA LEU A 272 -8.73 5.75 24.00
C LEU A 272 -9.09 4.71 25.07
N ARG A 273 -10.09 3.86 24.80
CA ARG A 273 -10.54 2.80 25.71
C ARG A 273 -9.51 1.69 25.85
N GLY A 274 -8.86 1.29 24.75
CA GLY A 274 -7.85 0.24 24.70
C GLY A 274 -6.54 0.59 25.43
N ARG A 275 -6.34 1.83 25.88
CA ARG A 275 -5.22 2.21 26.76
C ARG A 275 -5.49 1.90 28.23
N GLY A 276 -6.75 1.82 28.65
CA GLY A 276 -7.13 1.39 30.01
C GLY A 276 -7.27 -0.13 30.14
N ASP A 277 -7.50 -0.80 29.02
CA ASP A 277 -7.77 -2.24 28.97
C ASP A 277 -6.55 -3.00 28.43
N ASN A 278 -5.98 -3.90 29.23
CA ASN A 278 -5.02 -4.87 28.70
C ASN A 278 -5.76 -5.69 27.63
N ARG A 279 -5.23 -5.71 26.40
CA ARG A 279 -5.81 -6.22 25.14
C ARG A 279 -6.31 -7.69 25.13
N TYR A 280 -6.45 -8.35 26.28
CA TYR A 280 -6.99 -9.68 26.42
C TYR A 280 -8.52 -9.67 26.46
N LEU A 281 -9.14 -10.40 25.53
CA LEU A 281 -10.60 -10.59 25.37
C LEU A 281 -11.37 -11.08 26.64
N GLN A 282 -10.70 -11.42 27.74
CA GLN A 282 -11.31 -11.88 28.99
C GLN A 282 -11.05 -10.95 30.18
N ASN A 283 -10.49 -9.75 29.94
CA ASN A 283 -10.06 -8.85 31.01
C ASN A 283 -11.23 -8.34 31.87
N GLU A 284 -12.44 -8.23 31.33
CA GLU A 284 -13.63 -7.80 32.08
C GLU A 284 -13.88 -8.70 33.32
N LYS A 285 -13.74 -10.03 33.19
CA LYS A 285 -13.88 -10.95 34.32
C LYS A 285 -12.79 -10.77 35.37
N ILE A 286 -11.55 -10.50 34.93
CA ILE A 286 -10.40 -10.26 35.81
C ILE A 286 -10.57 -8.94 36.56
N VAL A 287 -11.03 -7.89 35.87
CA VAL A 287 -11.31 -6.57 36.43
C VAL A 287 -12.45 -6.65 37.46
N ILE A 288 -13.55 -7.35 37.14
CA ILE A 288 -14.63 -7.63 38.09
C ILE A 288 -14.12 -8.41 39.31
N TYR A 289 -13.25 -9.41 39.11
CA TYR A 289 -12.67 -10.19 40.20
C TYR A 289 -11.75 -9.34 41.09
N LYS A 290 -10.86 -8.52 40.51
CA LYS A 290 -10.04 -7.53 41.24
C LYS A 290 -10.90 -6.55 42.04
N ALA A 291 -12.00 -6.07 41.46
CA ALA A 291 -12.96 -5.20 42.15
C ALA A 291 -13.60 -5.89 43.36
N LYS A 292 -14.01 -7.16 43.22
CA LYS A 292 -14.55 -7.96 44.32
C LYS A 292 -13.52 -8.13 45.44
N LEU A 293 -12.29 -8.49 45.09
CA LEU A 293 -11.18 -8.65 46.04
C LEU A 293 -10.87 -7.34 46.80
N ALA A 294 -10.80 -6.22 46.09
CA ALA A 294 -10.56 -4.92 46.70
C ALA A 294 -11.70 -4.50 47.64
N LYS A 295 -12.96 -4.80 47.29
CA LYS A 295 -14.12 -4.60 48.17
C LYS A 295 -14.04 -5.45 49.45
N ILE A 296 -13.66 -6.72 49.34
CA ILE A 296 -13.51 -7.64 50.48
C ILE A 296 -12.42 -7.14 51.44
N ILE A 297 -11.29 -6.67 50.93
CA ILE A 297 -10.21 -6.09 51.76
C ILE A 297 -10.70 -4.83 52.49
N LYS A 298 -11.48 -3.98 51.81
CA LYS A 298 -11.98 -2.73 52.39
C LYS A 298 -13.04 -2.94 53.48
N SER A 299 -13.82 -4.01 53.42
CA SER A 299 -14.95 -4.22 54.34
C SER A 299 -14.58 -4.64 55.77
N ARG A 300 -13.30 -4.91 56.10
CA ARG A 300 -12.79 -5.38 57.42
C ARG A 300 -13.43 -6.65 58.02
N ASP A 301 -14.61 -7.05 57.57
CA ASP A 301 -15.41 -8.20 58.05
C ASP A 301 -15.28 -9.44 57.17
N ALA A 302 -14.18 -9.62 56.44
CA ALA A 302 -14.07 -10.75 55.51
C ALA A 302 -14.09 -12.11 56.26
N PRO A 303 -15.12 -12.96 56.07
CA PRO A 303 -15.14 -14.29 56.65
C PRO A 303 -14.02 -15.14 56.06
N SER A 304 -13.40 -15.97 56.89
CA SER A 304 -12.22 -16.81 56.62
C SER A 304 -12.39 -17.90 55.54
N GLU A 305 -13.44 -17.85 54.72
CA GLU A 305 -13.89 -19.01 53.93
C GLU A 305 -13.23 -19.15 52.55
N ASN A 306 -12.66 -18.11 51.93
CA ASN A 306 -11.92 -18.26 50.66
C ASN A 306 -10.42 -17.96 50.80
N LYS A 307 -9.69 -18.89 51.43
CA LYS A 307 -8.22 -18.82 51.56
C LYS A 307 -7.46 -18.75 50.22
N LEU A 308 -8.05 -19.24 49.13
CA LEU A 308 -7.44 -19.24 47.79
C LEU A 308 -7.37 -17.83 47.17
N ASP A 309 -8.40 -17.03 47.37
CA ASP A 309 -8.54 -15.69 46.79
C ASP A 309 -7.58 -14.67 47.44
N VAL A 310 -7.29 -14.85 48.74
CA VAL A 310 -6.37 -13.98 49.49
C VAL A 310 -4.90 -14.26 49.13
N LYS A 311 -4.53 -15.52 48.83
CA LYS A 311 -3.15 -15.86 48.44
C LYS A 311 -2.72 -15.17 47.15
N PHE A 312 -3.60 -15.11 46.17
CA PHE A 312 -3.32 -14.45 44.88
C PHE A 312 -3.02 -12.94 45.06
N LEU A 313 -3.76 -12.27 45.94
CA LEU A 313 -3.48 -10.88 46.31
C LEU A 313 -2.13 -10.73 46.99
N ASP A 314 -1.79 -11.65 47.90
CA ASP A 314 -0.55 -11.62 48.67
C ASP A 314 0.66 -11.79 47.75
N GLU A 315 0.57 -12.71 46.79
CA GLU A 315 1.59 -12.93 45.77
C GLU A 315 1.79 -11.66 44.91
N ILE A 316 0.71 -11.01 44.47
CA ILE A 316 0.82 -9.76 43.69
C ILE A 316 1.35 -8.60 44.54
N ALA A 317 0.89 -8.47 45.78
CA ALA A 317 1.35 -7.46 46.72
C ALA A 317 2.87 -7.57 46.97
N ILE A 318 3.38 -8.79 47.16
CA ILE A 318 4.81 -9.08 47.29
C ILE A 318 5.55 -8.73 45.99
N MET A 319 5.05 -9.17 44.82
CA MET A 319 5.68 -8.88 43.54
C MET A 319 5.79 -7.38 43.25
N TRP A 320 4.81 -6.59 43.70
CA TRP A 320 4.76 -5.14 43.48
C TRP A 320 5.37 -4.33 44.63
N GLY A 321 5.81 -5.00 45.70
CA GLY A 321 6.37 -4.36 46.90
C GLY A 321 5.39 -3.41 47.60
N LYS A 322 4.08 -3.70 47.55
CA LYS A 322 3.02 -2.87 48.15
C LYS A 322 2.27 -3.64 49.23
N ASP A 323 1.74 -2.94 50.22
CA ASP A 323 0.79 -3.55 51.16
C ASP A 323 -0.54 -3.87 50.46
N ARG A 324 -1.27 -4.87 50.97
CA ARG A 324 -2.56 -5.30 50.41
C ARG A 324 -3.57 -4.15 50.38
N GLY A 325 -3.58 -3.32 51.43
CA GLY A 325 -4.47 -2.16 51.52
C GLY A 325 -4.19 -1.14 50.41
N ASP A 326 -2.91 -0.88 50.14
CA ASP A 326 -2.51 0.07 49.10
C ASP A 326 -2.75 -0.48 47.69
N LEU A 327 -2.53 -1.78 47.48
CA LEU A 327 -2.87 -2.44 46.21
C LEU A 327 -4.38 -2.41 45.94
N ALA A 328 -5.20 -2.66 46.96
CA ALA A 328 -6.66 -2.60 46.83
C ALA A 328 -7.15 -1.18 46.53
N LYS A 329 -6.56 -0.15 47.15
CA LYS A 329 -6.86 1.26 46.82
C LYS A 329 -6.50 1.58 45.37
N LEU A 330 -5.30 1.19 44.94
CA LEU A 330 -4.83 1.41 43.57
C LEU A 330 -5.78 0.75 42.55
N TRP A 331 -6.18 -0.50 42.76
CA TRP A 331 -7.12 -1.17 41.86
C TRP A 331 -8.50 -0.51 41.85
N MET A 332 -8.98 0.00 42.97
CA MET A 332 -10.26 0.73 43.02
C MET A 332 -10.17 2.09 42.33
N GLU A 333 -9.04 2.80 42.46
CA GLU A 333 -8.77 4.04 41.74
C GLU A 333 -8.70 3.79 40.24
N ASP A 334 -7.97 2.77 39.79
CA ASP A 334 -7.90 2.36 38.38
C ASP A 334 -9.29 2.01 37.82
N LEU A 335 -10.12 1.32 38.60
CA LEU A 335 -11.50 0.98 38.24
C LEU A 335 -12.35 2.24 38.06
N ILE A 336 -12.32 3.16 39.03
CA ILE A 336 -13.07 4.42 38.97
C ILE A 336 -12.60 5.26 37.78
N ASN A 337 -11.28 5.34 37.56
CA ASN A 337 -10.70 6.07 36.42
C ASN A 337 -11.12 5.47 35.08
N ASN A 338 -11.16 4.14 34.96
CA ASN A 338 -11.61 3.46 33.76
C ASN A 338 -13.13 3.62 33.55
N GLU A 339 -13.94 3.56 34.60
CA GLU A 339 -15.38 3.80 34.53
C GLU A 339 -15.68 5.23 34.07
N ASN A 340 -15.00 6.23 34.67
CA ASN A 340 -15.11 7.63 34.26
C ASN A 340 -14.70 7.82 32.79
N LEU A 341 -13.59 7.21 32.36
CA LEU A 341 -13.15 7.26 30.97
C LEU A 341 -14.17 6.64 30.01
N LEU A 342 -14.80 5.52 30.39
CA LEU A 342 -15.83 4.87 29.59
C LEU A 342 -17.08 5.76 29.46
N LEU A 343 -17.54 6.32 30.57
CA LEU A 343 -18.69 7.22 30.60
C LEU A 343 -18.43 8.52 29.80
N GLU A 344 -17.28 9.15 30.00
CA GLU A 344 -16.90 10.36 29.26
C GLU A 344 -16.75 10.07 27.77
N SER A 345 -16.05 9.00 27.40
CA SER A 345 -15.88 8.63 25.99
C SER A 345 -17.19 8.27 25.31
N GLU A 346 -18.13 7.66 26.03
CA GLU A 346 -19.47 7.37 25.51
C GLU A 346 -20.30 8.64 25.33
N LYS A 347 -20.25 9.57 26.28
CA LYS A 347 -20.92 10.87 26.17
C LYS A 347 -20.40 11.66 24.97
N GLU A 348 -19.09 11.70 24.79
CA GLU A 348 -18.48 12.41 23.64
C GLU A 348 -18.74 11.68 22.32
N LYS A 349 -18.79 10.35 22.31
CA LYS A 349 -19.23 9.58 21.14
C LYS A 349 -20.59 10.06 20.66
N GLU A 350 -21.59 10.11 21.55
CA GLU A 350 -22.95 10.49 21.19
C GLU A 350 -23.01 11.96 20.72
N ASN A 351 -22.24 12.84 21.35
CA ASN A 351 -22.09 14.23 20.92
C ASN A 351 -21.54 14.34 19.48
N PHE A 352 -20.43 13.64 19.17
CA PHE A 352 -19.86 13.63 17.83
C PHE A 352 -20.78 12.94 16.81
N MET A 353 -21.47 11.86 17.18
CA MET A 353 -22.45 11.20 16.31
C MET A 353 -23.58 12.15 15.92
N TYR A 354 -24.04 12.98 16.86
CA TYR A 354 -24.99 14.04 16.59
C TYR A 354 -24.41 15.09 15.63
N LEU A 355 -23.20 15.60 15.88
CA LEU A 355 -22.55 16.57 15.00
C LEU A 355 -22.32 16.03 13.57
N ILE A 356 -21.89 14.78 13.44
CA ILE A 356 -21.71 14.10 12.15
C ILE A 356 -23.04 14.01 11.39
N SER A 357 -24.16 13.80 12.09
CA SER A 357 -25.48 13.76 11.46
C SER A 357 -25.86 15.10 10.80
N LYS A 358 -25.34 16.22 11.31
CA LYS A 358 -25.64 17.60 10.88
C LYS A 358 -24.72 18.15 9.78
N ILE A 359 -23.73 17.38 9.33
CA ILE A 359 -22.80 17.80 8.27
C ILE A 359 -23.55 18.06 6.97
N ASN A 360 -23.24 19.20 6.34
CA ASN A 360 -23.75 19.58 5.03
C ASN A 360 -22.65 19.98 4.03
N CYS A 361 -21.49 20.45 4.48
CA CYS A 361 -20.39 20.89 3.61
C CYS A 361 -19.00 20.39 4.09
N LEU A 362 -17.96 20.60 3.27
CA LEU A 362 -16.59 20.14 3.59
C LEU A 362 -15.96 20.88 4.77
N SER A 363 -16.31 22.14 5.01
CA SER A 363 -15.82 22.85 6.19
C SER A 363 -16.33 22.23 7.50
N ASP A 364 -17.56 21.70 7.49
CA ASP A 364 -18.10 20.97 8.66
C ASP A 364 -17.33 19.67 8.91
N VAL A 365 -17.01 18.93 7.83
CA VAL A 365 -16.20 17.71 7.91
C VAL A 365 -14.87 18.00 8.59
N ARG A 366 -14.10 18.97 8.06
CA ARG A 366 -12.79 19.34 8.62
C ARG A 366 -12.87 19.78 10.08
N ARG A 367 -13.85 20.62 10.42
CA ARG A 367 -14.06 21.08 11.80
C ARG A 367 -14.33 19.90 12.74
N ILE A 368 -15.13 18.92 12.31
CA ILE A 368 -15.41 17.73 13.12
C ILE A 368 -14.17 16.84 13.24
N GLU A 369 -13.39 16.68 12.17
CA GLU A 369 -12.11 15.95 12.24
C GLU A 369 -11.15 16.58 13.25
N GLU A 370 -10.93 17.89 13.16
CA GLU A 370 -10.08 18.63 14.09
C GLU A 370 -10.59 18.49 15.52
N ASN A 371 -11.89 18.59 15.75
CA ASN A 371 -12.47 18.41 17.08
C ASN A 371 -12.25 16.99 17.64
N ILE A 372 -12.40 15.95 16.79
CA ILE A 372 -12.12 14.56 17.18
C ILE A 372 -10.65 14.41 17.54
N PHE A 373 -9.73 14.90 16.70
CA PHE A 373 -8.28 14.83 16.96
C PHE A 373 -7.84 15.60 18.21
N ASN A 374 -8.40 16.78 18.43
CA ASN A 374 -8.12 17.60 19.61
C ASN A 374 -8.62 16.92 20.89
N PHE A 375 -9.83 16.35 20.86
CA PHE A 375 -10.37 15.60 21.99
C PHE A 375 -9.47 14.42 22.38
N ILE A 376 -9.03 13.64 21.39
CA ILE A 376 -8.14 12.50 21.61
C ILE A 376 -6.79 12.97 22.16
N SER A 377 -6.20 13.98 21.55
CA SER A 377 -4.89 14.50 21.96
C SER A 377 -4.93 15.04 23.39
N TYR A 378 -6.00 15.75 23.75
CA TYR A 378 -6.25 16.23 25.10
C TYR A 378 -6.31 15.07 26.11
N LYS A 379 -7.12 14.04 25.82
CA LYS A 379 -7.25 12.86 26.70
C LYS A 379 -5.98 12.01 26.78
N LYS A 380 -5.17 11.98 25.72
CA LYS A 380 -3.85 11.32 25.73
C LYS A 380 -2.88 12.05 26.66
N ASN A 381 -2.93 13.39 26.71
CA ASN A 381 -2.05 14.18 27.56
C ASN A 381 -2.46 14.18 29.04
N GLU A 382 -3.77 14.14 29.35
CA GLU A 382 -4.27 14.04 30.74
C GLU A 382 -3.74 12.81 31.49
N LYS A 383 -3.45 11.70 30.80
CA LYS A 383 -2.93 10.47 31.42
C LYS A 383 -1.41 10.44 31.66
N ASN A 384 -0.66 11.34 31.01
CA ASN A 384 0.79 11.40 31.15
C ASN A 384 1.25 12.29 32.31
N ASN A 385 0.32 13.06 32.89
CA ASN A 385 0.51 13.86 34.09
C ASN A 385 -0.11 13.14 35.29
#